data_AF-A0A3D8TZR4-F1
#
_entry.id   AF-A0A3D8TZR4-F1
#
_cell.length_a   1.000
_cell.length_b   1.000
_cell.length_c   1.000
_cell.angle_alpha   90.00
_cell.angle_beta   90.00
_cell.angle_gamma   90.00
#
_symmetry.space_group_name_H-M   'P 1'
#
loop_
_entity.id
_entity.type
_entity.pdbx_description
1 polymer ?
#
loop_
_entity_poly.entity_id
_entity_poly.type
_entity_poly.pdbx_seq_one_letter_code
_entity_poly.pdbx_strand_id
1 'polypeptide(L)' 'MVNAVEAFDAKHMKPAEEIPAFRPGDTVDVNVKIQEGNNSRIQTFTGVVIARKGAGVRETFVVRKISFGTGVERRFP' A
#
# COMPACT_ATOMS: atom_id res chain seq x y z
N MET A 1 14.87 0.16 26.06
CA MET A 1 14.79 -1.31 25.98
C MET A 1 13.74 -1.60 24.92
N VAL A 2 14.12 -2.15 23.78
CA VAL A 2 13.19 -2.37 22.66
C VAL A 2 12.35 -3.60 23.01
N ASN A 3 11.02 -3.47 22.95
CA ASN A 3 10.14 -4.57 23.32
C ASN A 3 10.18 -5.66 22.22
N ALA A 4 10.01 -6.93 22.61
CA ALA A 4 10.13 -8.06 21.68
C ALA A 4 9.22 -7.95 20.44
N VAL A 5 8.07 -7.29 20.60
CA VAL A 5 7.12 -6.99 19.51
C VAL A 5 7.71 -6.02 18.49
N GLU A 6 8.40 -4.97 18.93
CA GLU A 6 9.00 -3.96 18.04
C GLU A 6 10.15 -4.57 17.22
N ALA A 7 10.96 -5.44 17.85
CA ALA A 7 12.04 -6.15 17.17
C ALA A 7 11.51 -7.15 16.12
N PHE A 8 10.32 -7.72 16.33
CA PHE A 8 9.66 -8.57 15.35
C PHE A 8 9.08 -7.75 14.19
N ASP A 9 8.33 -6.68 14.50
CA ASP A 9 7.71 -5.81 13.51
C ASP A 9 8.76 -5.17 12.58
N ALA A 10 9.93 -4.80 13.12
CA ALA A 10 11.04 -4.23 12.33
C ALA A 10 11.58 -5.18 11.24
N LYS A 11 11.50 -6.50 11.42
CA LYS A 11 11.94 -7.48 10.40
C LYS A 11 10.99 -7.59 9.21
N HIS A 12 9.73 -7.24 9.41
CA HIS A 12 8.67 -7.34 8.40
C HIS A 12 8.34 -5.99 7.76
N MET A 13 8.96 -4.91 8.23
CA MET A 13 8.79 -3.58 7.66
C MET A 13 9.62 -3.45 6.38
N LYS A 14 9.02 -2.89 5.34
CA LYS A 14 9.77 -2.53 4.13
C LYS A 14 10.72 -1.36 4.45
N PRO A 15 11.89 -1.29 3.80
CA PRO A 15 12.79 -0.15 3.96
C PRO A 15 12.05 1.15 3.60
N ALA A 16 12.13 2.15 4.48
CA ALA A 16 11.48 3.44 4.27
C ALA A 16 12.05 4.17 3.04
N GLU A 17 13.29 3.87 2.64
CA GLU A 17 13.94 4.44 1.46
C GLU A 17 13.28 4.00 0.14
N GLU A 18 12.57 2.87 0.12
CA GLU A 18 11.89 2.36 -1.08
C GLU A 18 10.49 2.92 -1.28
N ILE A 19 9.92 3.56 -0.25
CA ILE A 19 8.53 4.07 -0.27
C ILE A 19 8.57 5.60 -0.31
N PRO A 20 8.13 6.24 -1.41
CA PRO A 20 8.08 7.69 -1.48
C PRO A 20 7.11 8.25 -0.43
N ALA A 21 7.36 9.47 0.05
CA ALA A 21 6.43 10.15 0.95
C ALA A 21 5.14 10.52 0.19
N PHE A 22 3.99 10.18 0.76
CA PHE A 22 2.67 10.53 0.22
C PHE A 22 1.66 10.75 1.36
N ARG A 23 0.62 11.53 1.09
CA ARG A 23 -0.45 11.89 2.03
C ARG A 23 -1.84 11.77 1.38
N PRO A 24 -2.92 11.77 2.18
CA PRO A 24 -4.27 11.87 1.63
C PRO A 24 -4.42 13.10 0.73
N GLY A 25 -5.03 12.92 -0.44
CA GLY A 25 -5.14 13.91 -1.50
C GLY A 25 -4.17 13.72 -2.66
N ASP A 26 -3.07 12.98 -2.46
CA ASP A 26 -2.11 12.72 -3.53
C ASP A 26 -2.62 11.64 -4.50
N THR A 27 -2.27 11.75 -5.77
CA THR A 27 -2.48 10.69 -6.77
C THR A 27 -1.26 9.79 -6.78
N VAL A 28 -1.47 8.49 -6.64
CA VAL A 28 -0.41 7.47 -6.57
C VAL A 28 -0.64 6.35 -7.58
N ASP A 29 0.47 5.80 -8.08
CA ASP A 29 0.50 4.59 -8.89
C ASP A 29 0.98 3.41 -8.05
N VAL A 30 0.03 2.55 -7.65
CA VAL A 30 0.37 1.35 -6.85
C VAL A 30 0.55 0.15 -7.76
N ASN A 31 1.79 -0.28 -7.97
CA ASN A 31 2.11 -1.46 -8.77
C ASN A 31 1.91 -2.75 -7.96
N VAL A 32 0.88 -3.52 -8.31
CA VAL A 32 0.55 -4.78 -7.63
C VAL A 32 0.99 -5.94 -8.50
N LYS A 33 1.84 -6.81 -7.96
CA LYS A 33 2.14 -8.10 -8.60
C LYS A 33 0.96 -9.04 -8.38
N ILE A 34 0.35 -9.49 -9.46
CA ILE A 34 -0.71 -10.51 -9.47
C ILE A 34 -0.10 -11.80 -10.00
N GLN A 35 -0.21 -12.86 -9.21
CA GLN A 35 0.26 -14.20 -9.57
C GLN A 35 -0.95 -15.13 -9.73
N GLU A 36 -1.12 -15.66 -10.93
CA GLU A 36 -2.21 -16.54 -11.34
C GLU A 36 -1.57 -17.88 -11.76
N GLY A 37 -1.43 -18.81 -10.80
CA GLY A 37 -0.70 -20.06 -11.00
C GLY A 37 0.79 -19.81 -11.29
N ASN A 38 1.23 -20.25 -12.48
CA ASN A 38 2.62 -20.07 -12.94
C ASN A 38 2.87 -18.73 -13.63
N ASN A 39 1.81 -17.99 -14.01
CA ASN A 39 1.95 -16.70 -14.66
C ASN A 39 1.91 -15.57 -13.64
N SER A 40 2.70 -14.52 -13.88
CA SER A 40 2.65 -13.32 -13.07
C SER A 40 2.65 -12.07 -13.95
N ARG A 41 1.91 -11.05 -13.52
CA ARG A 41 1.83 -9.75 -14.17
C ARG A 41 1.87 -8.65 -13.11
N ILE A 42 2.37 -7.48 -13.51
CA ILE A 42 2.27 -6.27 -12.69
C ILE A 42 1.03 -5.51 -13.17
N GLN A 43 0.12 -5.21 -12.26
CA GLN A 43 -1.04 -4.38 -12.52
C GLN A 43 -0.92 -3.09 -11.71
N THR A 44 -0.94 -1.95 -12.39
CA THR A 44 -0.94 -0.63 -11.76
C THR A 44 -2.34 -0.23 -11.33
N PHE A 45 -2.47 0.20 -10.07
CA PHE A 45 -3.67 0.81 -9.51
C PHE A 45 -3.42 2.29 -9.28
N THR A 46 -3.74 3.09 -10.29
CA THR A 46 -3.67 4.56 -10.24
C THR A 46 -4.93 5.14 -9.61
N GLY A 47 -4.76 6.00 -8.60
CA GLY A 47 -5.88 6.72 -8.00
C GLY A 47 -5.46 7.68 -6.90
N VAL A 48 -6.44 8.34 -6.28
CA VAL A 48 -6.23 9.30 -5.21
C VAL A 48 -6.20 8.59 -3.86
N VAL A 49 -5.22 8.90 -3.02
CA VAL A 49 -5.18 8.43 -1.64
C VAL A 49 -6.25 9.16 -0.84
N ILE A 50 -7.20 8.42 -0.27
CA ILE A 50 -8.31 8.99 0.51
C ILE A 50 -8.13 8.82 2.02
N ALA A 51 -7.31 7.85 2.44
CA ALA A 51 -7.04 7.59 3.84
C ALA A 51 -5.67 6.94 4.03
N ARG A 52 -5.02 7.25 5.15
CA ARG A 52 -3.82 6.59 5.65
C ARG A 52 -3.96 6.47 7.17
N LYS A 53 -3.80 5.27 7.71
CA LYS A 53 -4.07 4.98 9.14
C LYS A 53 -3.14 3.88 9.65
N GLY A 54 -2.76 4.00 10.91
CA GLY A 54 -1.89 3.05 11.60
C GLY A 54 -0.46 3.57 11.67
N ALA A 55 0.46 2.71 12.07
CA ALA A 55 1.88 3.00 12.15
C ALA A 55 2.68 1.69 12.02
N GLY A 56 3.93 1.81 11.55
CA GLY A 56 4.83 0.68 11.37
C GLY A 56 4.26 -0.38 10.42
N VAL A 57 4.44 -1.66 10.76
CA VAL A 57 4.00 -2.80 9.94
C VAL A 57 2.47 -2.90 9.75
N ARG A 58 1.70 -2.22 10.61
CA ARG A 58 0.22 -2.21 10.56
C ARG A 58 -0.34 -0.96 9.89
N GLU A 59 0.52 -0.11 9.36
CA GLU A 59 0.07 1.04 8.57
C GLU A 59 -0.68 0.55 7.32
N THR A 60 -1.77 1.24 6.98
CA THR A 60 -2.55 0.96 5.78
C THR A 60 -2.94 2.26 5.11
N PHE A 61 -3.12 2.23 3.80
CA PHE A 61 -3.65 3.36 3.04
C PHE A 61 -4.72 2.90 2.05
N VAL A 62 -5.63 3.81 1.68
CA VAL A 62 -6.75 3.53 0.78
C VAL A 62 -6.63 4.43 -0.45
N VAL A 63 -6.66 3.81 -1.62
CA VAL A 63 -6.63 4.50 -2.91
C VAL A 63 -7.98 4.32 -3.59
N ARG A 64 -8.53 5.41 -4.11
CA ARG A 64 -9.80 5.46 -4.84
C ARG A 64 -9.57 5.84 -6.29
N LYS A 65 -10.25 5.15 -7.21
CA LYS A 65 -10.31 5.51 -8.63
C LYS A 65 -11.70 5.28 -9.22
N ILE A 66 -11.97 5.88 -10.37
CA ILE A 66 -13.14 5.52 -11.19
C ILE A 66 -12.69 4.48 -12.22
N SER A 67 -13.32 3.32 -12.23
CA SER A 67 -13.07 2.26 -13.20
C SER A 67 -14.37 1.95 -13.93
N PHE A 68 -14.39 2.15 -15.25
CA PHE A 68 -15.58 1.89 -16.09
C PHE A 68 -16.87 2.54 -15.54
N GLY A 69 -16.77 3.80 -15.11
CA GLY A 69 -17.91 4.54 -14.54
C GLY A 69 -18.28 4.19 -13.09
N THR A 70 -17.64 3.17 -12.50
CA THR A 70 -17.87 2.77 -11.10
C THR A 70 -16.72 3.19 -10.19
N GLY A 71 -17.04 3.74 -9.02
CA GLY A 71 -16.04 4.03 -8.00
C GLY A 71 -15.48 2.76 -7.39
N VAL A 72 -14.16 2.60 -7.42
CA VAL A 72 -13.45 1.46 -6.83
C VAL A 72 -12.44 1.97 -5.80
N GLU A 73 -12.50 1.41 -4.60
CA GLU A 73 -11.57 1.68 -3.53
C GLU A 73 -10.78 0.42 -3.20
N ARG A 74 -9.49 0.58 -2.94
CA ARG A 74 -8.63 -0.53 -2.52
C ARG A 74 -7.75 -0.10 -1.35
N ARG A 75 -7.75 -0.91 -0.30
CA ARG A 75 -6.85 -0.77 0.85
C ARG A 75 -5.58 -1.56 0.61
N PHE A 76 -4.45 -0.96 0.92
CA PHE A 76 -3.12 -1.56 0.87
C PHE A 76 -2.49 -1.54 2.27
N PRO A 77 -1.83 -2.64 2.69
CA PRO A 77 -0.91 -2.64 3.83
C PRO A 77 0.45 -2.04 3.46
#